data_AF-A0A1I7M5W3-F1
#
_entry.id   AF-A0A1I7M5W3-F1
#
_cell.length_a   1.000
_cell.length_b   1.000
_cell.length_c   1.000
_cell.angle_alpha   90.00
_cell.angle_beta   90.00
_cell.angle_gamma   90.00
#
_symmetry.space_group_name_H-M   'P 1'
#
loop_
_entity.id
_entity.type
_entity.pdbx_description
1 polymer ?
#
loop_
_entity_poly.entity_id
_entity_poly.type
_entity_poly.pdbx_seq_one_letter_code
_entity_poly.pdbx_strand_id
1 'polypeptide(L)'
;MLEMRPSCEHCNTALPPSTLNARICSFECTFCADCAEGVLANTCPNCGGGFVHRPVRPARNWKGDNYLGKYPASTAVKHRPANLEGHAELLRELEGIPPEQR
;
A
#
# COMPACT_ATOMS: atom_id res chain seq x y z
N MET A 1 -8.95 -11.90 2.86
CA MET A 1 -7.48 -12.01 2.88
C MET A 1 -6.93 -10.93 1.98
N LEU A 2 -5.81 -10.27 2.31
CA LEU A 2 -5.21 -9.23 1.46
C LEU A 2 -5.00 -9.73 0.02
N GLU A 3 -5.30 -8.92 -0.98
CA GLU A 3 -5.03 -9.20 -2.39
C GLU A 3 -3.52 -9.35 -2.68
N MET A 4 -2.66 -8.69 -1.90
CA MET A 4 -1.20 -8.60 -2.14
C MET A 4 -0.89 -8.00 -3.51
N ARG A 5 -1.40 -6.79 -3.76
CA ARG A 5 -1.27 -6.10 -5.07
C ARG A 5 0.19 -6.04 -5.55
N PRO A 6 0.48 -6.36 -6.81
CA PRO A 6 1.82 -6.65 -7.27
C PRO A 6 2.63 -5.41 -7.67
N SER A 7 2.08 -4.20 -7.54
CA SER A 7 2.68 -2.96 -8.05
C SER A 7 2.38 -1.76 -7.15
N CYS A 8 3.28 -0.77 -7.18
CA CYS A 8 3.02 0.56 -6.62
C CYS A 8 1.98 1.27 -7.49
N GLU A 9 0.91 1.78 -6.87
CA GLU A 9 -0.15 2.48 -7.59
C GLU A 9 0.34 3.79 -8.22
N HIS A 10 1.38 4.45 -7.68
CA HIS A 10 1.92 5.70 -8.25
C HIS A 10 2.97 5.47 -9.36
N CYS A 11 4.09 4.83 -9.03
CA CYS A 11 5.23 4.69 -9.94
C CYS A 11 5.30 3.34 -10.68
N ASN A 12 4.32 2.46 -10.48
CA ASN A 12 4.26 1.11 -11.05
C ASN A 12 5.43 0.16 -10.74
N THR A 13 6.30 0.51 -9.79
CA THR A 13 7.39 -0.40 -9.35
C THR A 13 6.80 -1.72 -8.85
N ALA A 14 7.43 -2.83 -9.23
CA ALA A 14 7.00 -4.16 -8.82
C ALA A 14 7.11 -4.35 -7.30
N LEU A 15 6.04 -4.85 -6.70
CA LEU A 15 5.90 -5.13 -5.28
C LEU A 15 5.48 -6.59 -5.06
N PRO A 16 6.37 -7.57 -5.33
CA PRO A 16 6.06 -8.98 -5.17
C PRO A 16 5.64 -9.30 -3.72
N PRO A 17 4.91 -10.40 -3.46
CA PRO A 17 4.35 -10.66 -2.14
C PRO A 17 5.38 -10.84 -1.02
N SER A 18 6.64 -11.11 -1.36
CA SER A 18 7.78 -11.20 -0.45
C SER A 18 8.50 -9.87 -0.19
N THR A 19 8.17 -8.80 -0.92
CA THR A 19 8.88 -7.52 -0.79
C THR A 19 8.61 -6.88 0.57
N LEU A 20 9.65 -6.27 1.15
CA LEU A 20 9.56 -5.42 2.34
C LEU A 20 9.29 -3.94 1.98
N ASN A 21 9.36 -3.60 0.70
CA ASN A 21 9.22 -2.25 0.20
C ASN A 21 7.74 -1.82 0.00
N ALA A 22 6.78 -2.72 0.24
CA ALA A 22 5.36 -2.41 0.07
C ALA A 22 4.78 -1.74 1.32
N ARG A 23 4.02 -0.67 1.09
CA ARG A 23 3.20 0.05 2.07
C ARG A 23 1.73 -0.10 1.68
N ILE A 24 0.86 -0.32 2.66
CA ILE A 24 -0.60 -0.43 2.44
C ILE A 24 -1.38 0.44 3.42
N CYS A 25 -2.54 0.92 3.00
CA CYS A 25 -3.58 1.45 3.88
C CYS A 25 -4.65 0.38 4.18
N SER A 26 -5.66 0.71 4.99
CA SER A 26 -6.78 -0.18 5.34
C SER A 26 -7.62 -0.65 4.14
N PHE A 27 -7.67 0.13 3.06
CA PHE A 27 -8.33 -0.22 1.79
C PHE A 27 -7.41 -0.94 0.80
N GLU A 28 -6.21 -1.33 1.25
CA GLU A 28 -5.18 -2.00 0.46
C GLU A 28 -4.68 -1.18 -0.74
N CYS A 29 -4.80 0.16 -0.72
CA CYS A 29 -4.04 0.99 -1.65
C CYS A 29 -2.55 0.75 -1.41
N THR A 30 -1.83 0.33 -2.45
CA THR A 30 -0.46 -0.19 -2.31
C THR A 30 0.55 0.75 -2.98
N PHE A 31 1.56 1.17 -2.24
CA PHE A 31 2.65 2.03 -2.73
C PHE A 31 4.01 1.47 -2.30
N CYS A 32 5.08 1.83 -3.01
CA CYS A 32 6.44 1.56 -2.51
C CYS A 32 6.79 2.53 -1.36
N ALA A 33 7.80 2.22 -0.55
CA ALA A 33 8.24 3.10 0.53
C ALA A 33 8.57 4.50 0.03
N ASP A 34 9.30 4.62 -1.09
CA ASP A 34 9.70 5.91 -1.65
C ASP A 34 8.49 6.79 -2.01
N CYS A 35 7.44 6.21 -2.59
CA CYS A 35 6.21 6.95 -2.90
C CYS A 35 5.42 7.27 -1.64
N ALA A 36 5.27 6.31 -0.72
CA ALA A 36 4.51 6.51 0.51
C ALA A 36 5.13 7.60 1.40
N GLU A 37 6.45 7.61 1.54
CA GLU A 37 7.19 8.51 2.42
C GLU A 37 7.54 9.83 1.72
N GLY A 38 8.06 9.77 0.49
CA GLY A 38 8.52 10.94 -0.24
C GLY A 38 7.43 11.68 -0.99
N VAL A 39 6.64 10.97 -1.81
CA VAL A 39 5.63 11.60 -2.69
C VAL A 39 4.33 11.92 -1.93
N LEU A 40 3.96 11.04 -1.00
CA LEU A 40 2.63 11.04 -0.39
C LEU A 40 2.64 11.48 1.09
N ALA A 41 3.82 11.71 1.68
CA ALA A 41 3.99 12.17 3.07
C ALA A 41 3.19 11.35 4.08
N ASN A 42 3.25 10.02 3.95
CA ASN A 42 2.52 9.04 4.75
C ASN A 42 0.99 9.25 4.81
N THR A 43 0.41 9.83 3.75
CA THR A 43 -1.04 10.05 3.62
C THR A 43 -1.52 9.40 2.33
N CYS A 44 -2.52 8.53 2.42
CA CYS A 44 -3.07 7.86 1.25
C CYS A 44 -3.85 8.85 0.37
N PRO A 45 -3.51 9.00 -0.92
CA PRO A 45 -4.18 9.94 -1.81
C PRO A 45 -5.62 9.53 -2.15
N ASN A 46 -6.01 8.30 -1.82
CA ASN A 46 -7.34 7.78 -2.10
C ASN A 46 -8.29 7.84 -0.90
N CYS A 47 -7.77 7.87 0.33
CA CYS A 47 -8.59 7.78 1.54
C CYS A 47 -8.15 8.64 2.72
N GLY A 48 -7.05 9.41 2.62
CA GLY A 48 -6.54 10.28 3.70
C GLY A 48 -5.86 9.56 4.88
N GLY A 49 -6.07 8.26 5.03
CA GLY A 49 -5.44 7.44 6.07
C GLY A 49 -3.92 7.25 5.88
N GLY A 50 -3.24 6.79 6.93
CA GLY A 50 -1.79 6.52 6.89
C GLY A 50 -1.41 5.22 6.19
N PHE A 51 -0.10 5.01 6.01
CA PHE A 51 0.44 3.74 5.53
C PHE A 51 1.18 2.96 6.62
N VAL A 52 1.18 1.64 6.47
CA VAL A 52 2.01 0.72 7.24
C VAL A 52 2.72 -0.26 6.33
N HIS A 53 3.76 -0.94 6.83
CA HIS A 53 4.39 -2.04 6.11
C HIS A 53 3.37 -3.13 5.77
N ARG A 54 3.35 -3.56 4.51
CA ARG A 54 2.51 -4.68 4.09
C ARG A 54 3.05 -5.98 4.69
N PRO A 55 2.23 -6.75 5.44
CA PRO A 55 2.64 -8.07 5.90
C PRO A 55 2.97 -9.00 4.74
N VAL A 56 4.04 -9.78 4.87
CA VAL A 56 4.43 -10.78 3.87
C VAL A 56 3.58 -12.03 4.04
N ARG A 57 3.02 -12.54 2.94
CA ARG A 57 2.39 -13.87 2.94
C ARG A 57 3.48 -14.95 2.85
N PRO A 58 3.48 -15.97 3.73
CA PRO A 58 4.49 -17.02 3.68
C PRO A 58 4.56 -17.73 2.34
N ALA A 59 5.78 -18.00 1.87
CA ALA A 59 6.00 -18.80 0.66
C ALA A 59 5.86 -20.31 0.88
N ARG A 60 5.95 -20.76 2.14
CA ARG A 60 5.85 -22.17 2.54
C ARG A 60 4.70 -22.36 3.50
N ASN A 61 4.10 -23.55 3.48
CA ASN A 61 3.04 -23.93 4.41
C ASN A 61 3.62 -24.21 5.80
N TRP A 62 3.62 -23.20 6.67
CA TRP A 62 4.08 -23.35 8.05
C TRP A 62 2.94 -23.72 9.01
N LYS A 63 1.70 -23.29 8.72
CA LYS A 63 0.56 -23.48 9.61
C LYS A 63 -0.77 -23.41 8.84
N GLY A 64 -1.50 -24.53 8.82
CA GLY A 64 -2.90 -24.59 8.39
C GLY A 64 -3.15 -24.06 6.98
N ASP A 65 -2.28 -24.38 6.02
CA ASP A 65 -2.38 -23.98 4.61
C ASP A 65 -2.38 -22.46 4.35
N ASN A 66 -1.98 -21.64 5.33
CA ASN A 66 -1.94 -20.18 5.19
C ASN A 66 -0.66 -19.70 4.48
N TYR A 67 -0.53 -20.00 3.19
CA TYR A 67 0.66 -19.68 2.39
C TYR A 67 0.31 -19.42 0.91
N LEU A 68 1.30 -18.94 0.14
CA LEU A 68 1.12 -18.55 -1.26
C LEU A 68 0.65 -19.68 -2.20
N GLY A 69 0.98 -20.94 -1.92
CA GLY A 69 0.55 -22.05 -2.79
C GLY A 69 -0.96 -22.34 -2.70
N LYS A 70 -1.58 -22.14 -1.53
CA LYS A 70 -3.04 -22.28 -1.36
C LYS A 70 -3.76 -20.96 -1.64
N TYR A 71 -3.17 -19.84 -1.20
CA TYR A 71 -3.73 -18.50 -1.32
C TYR A 71 -2.77 -17.58 -2.07
N PRO A 72 -2.77 -17.63 -3.41
CA PRO A 72 -1.84 -16.85 -4.23
C PRO A 72 -2.04 -15.34 -4.05
N ALA A 73 -0.97 -14.59 -4.28
CA ALA A 73 -1.04 -13.15 -4.40
C ALA A 73 -1.70 -12.76 -5.74
N SER A 74 -2.31 -11.58 -5.78
CA SER A 74 -2.89 -11.03 -7.00
C SER A 74 -1.80 -10.79 -8.05
N THR A 75 -2.14 -11.11 -9.30
CA THR A 75 -1.35 -10.77 -10.49
C THR A 75 -1.88 -9.53 -11.21
N ALA A 76 -3.01 -8.98 -10.76
CA ALA A 76 -3.62 -7.81 -11.37
C ALA A 76 -2.89 -6.53 -10.92
N VAL A 77 -2.17 -5.91 -11.85
CA VAL A 77 -1.53 -4.61 -11.66
C VAL A 77 -2.59 -3.54 -11.48
N LYS A 78 -2.46 -2.74 -10.42
CA LYS A 78 -3.19 -1.49 -10.25
C LYS A 78 -2.18 -0.36 -10.35
N HIS A 79 -2.18 0.33 -11.49
CA HIS A 79 -1.38 1.53 -11.72
C HIS A 79 -2.34 2.70 -11.88
N ARG A 80 -2.39 3.54 -10.84
CA ARG A 80 -3.26 4.71 -10.74
C ARG A 80 -2.45 5.83 -10.09
N PRO A 81 -1.63 6.56 -10.88
CA PRO A 81 -0.86 7.67 -10.38
C PRO A 81 -1.72 8.65 -9.57
N ALA A 82 -1.27 8.96 -8.35
CA ALA A 82 -1.87 10.00 -7.54
C ALA A 82 -1.91 11.35 -8.29
N ASN A 83 -3.05 12.05 -8.20
CA ASN A 83 -3.12 13.46 -8.55
C ASN A 83 -2.38 14.27 -7.47
N LEU A 84 -1.17 14.74 -7.77
CA LEU A 84 -0.32 15.41 -6.78
C LEU A 84 -0.86 16.77 -6.32
N GLU A 85 -1.58 17.48 -7.20
CA GLU A 85 -2.20 18.76 -6.84
C GLU A 85 -3.34 18.55 -5.84
N GLY A 86 -4.26 17.62 -6.15
CA GLY A 86 -5.33 17.25 -5.22
C GLY A 86 -4.82 16.59 -3.95
N HIS A 87 -3.70 15.85 -4.01
CA HIS A 87 -3.06 15.31 -2.81
C HIS A 87 -2.47 16.40 -1.93
N ALA A 88 -1.89 17.45 -2.53
CA ALA A 88 -1.38 18.59 -1.78
C ALA A 88 -2.52 19.38 -1.10
N GLU A 89 -3.70 19.47 -1.72
CA GLU A 89 -4.92 20.00 -1.08
C GLU A 89 -5.32 19.18 0.14
N LEU A 90 -5.43 17.86 -0.03
CA LEU A 90 -5.76 16.94 1.05
C LEU A 90 -4.77 17.04 2.23
N LEU A 91 -3.47 17.15 1.95
CA LEU A 91 -2.45 17.30 2.98
C LEU A 91 -2.64 18.59 3.81
N ARG A 92 -3.06 19.70 3.18
CA ARG A 92 -3.37 20.94 3.89
C ARG A 92 -4.61 20.79 4.76
N GLU A 93 -5.64 20.10 4.28
CA GLU A 93 -6.85 19.84 5.06
C GLU A 93 -6.59 18.97 6.28
N LEU A 94 -5.65 18.02 6.18
CA LEU A 94 -5.28 17.09 7.25
C LEU A 94 -4.17 17.61 8.17
N GLU A 95 -3.71 18.85 7.97
CA GLU A 95 -2.66 19.46 8.79
C GLU A 95 -3.08 19.52 10.26
N GLY A 96 -2.21 19.00 11.14
CA GLY A 96 -2.49 18.94 12.58
C GLY A 96 -3.46 17.84 13.02
N ILE A 97 -4.08 17.10 12.09
CA ILE A 97 -4.93 15.94 12.42
C ILE A 97 -4.05 14.69 12.52
N PRO A 98 -3.92 14.07 13.70
CA PRO A 98 -3.09 12.88 13.87
C PRO A 98 -3.72 11.66 13.16
N PRO A 99 -2.94 10.68 12.68
CA PRO A 99 -3.44 9.57 11.87
C PRO A 99 -4.59 8.77 12.48
N GLU A 100 -4.65 8.63 13.81
CA GLU A 100 -5.72 7.96 14.53
C GLU A 100 -7.06 8.72 14.56
N GLN A 101 -7.08 9.97 14.09
CA GLN A 101 -8.26 10.83 13.98
C GLN A 101 -8.64 11.16 12.52
N ARG A 102 -7.95 10.57 11.54
CA ARG A 102 -8.25 10.72 10.10
C ARG A 102 -9.21 9.67 9.59
#